data_AF-A0A7W1QPH0-F1
#
_entry.id   AF-A0A7W1QPH0-F1
#
_cell.length_a   1.000
_cell.length_b   1.000
_cell.length_c   1.000
_cell.angle_alpha   90.00
_cell.angle_beta   90.00
_cell.angle_gamma   90.00
#
_symmetry.space_group_name_H-M   'P 1'
#
loop_
_entity.id
_entity.type
_entity.pdbx_description
1 polymer ?
#
loop_
_entity_poly.entity_id
_entity_poly.type
_entity_poly.pdbx_seq_one_letter_code
_entity_poly.pdbx_strand_id
1 'polypeptide(L)'
;MLVSSSSAERYQQLRENGRVRERPLFVQPRQPSELELQARWFAGDFGKRFRSVCGKEIEIVQFGTWNREAGPDFSDAVIRVDD
;
A
#
# COMPACT_ATOMS: atom_id res chain seq x y z
N MET A 1 1.89 0.94 49.33
CA MET A 1 0.70 0.65 48.50
C MET A 1 1.18 -0.12 47.28
N LEU A 2 1.06 -1.45 47.28
CA LEU A 2 1.46 -2.28 46.15
C LEU A 2 0.26 -2.41 45.22
N VAL A 3 0.36 -1.86 44.01
CA VAL A 3 -0.66 -2.02 42.97
C VAL A 3 -0.51 -3.43 42.42
N SER A 4 -1.36 -4.36 42.87
CA SER A 4 -1.41 -5.70 42.33
C SER A 4 -1.96 -5.64 40.90
N SER A 5 -1.07 -5.70 39.90
CA SER A 5 -1.47 -5.79 38.50
C SER A 5 -2.33 -7.05 38.31
N SER A 6 -3.44 -6.90 37.58
CA SER A 6 -4.35 -8.00 37.31
C SER A 6 -3.61 -9.13 36.57
N SER A 7 -4.13 -10.36 36.68
CA SER A 7 -3.61 -11.48 35.89
C SER A 7 -3.68 -11.21 34.37
N ALA A 8 -4.68 -10.44 33.93
CA ALA A 8 -4.84 -10.01 32.55
C ALA A 8 -3.72 -9.06 32.09
N GLU A 9 -3.36 -8.06 32.90
CA GLU A 9 -2.26 -7.13 32.60
C GLU A 9 -0.90 -7.83 32.54
N ARG A 10 -0.65 -8.76 33.47
CA ARG A 10 0.57 -9.58 33.45
C ARG A 10 0.64 -10.47 32.22
N TYR A 11 -0.49 -11.06 31.81
CA TYR A 11 -0.56 -11.87 30.60
C TYR A 11 -0.34 -11.03 29.34
N GLN A 12 -0.89 -9.81 29.28
CA GLN A 12 -0.66 -8.88 28.18
C GLN A 12 0.83 -8.50 28.05
N GLN A 13 1.50 -8.17 29.16
CA GLN A 13 2.94 -7.86 29.16
C GLN A 13 3.80 -9.05 28.71
N LEU A 14 3.44 -10.29 29.09
CA LEU A 14 4.15 -11.49 28.64
C LEU A 14 3.93 -11.75 27.14
N ARG A 15 2.72 -11.50 26.63
CA ARG A 15 2.42 -11.58 25.19
C ARG A 15 3.22 -10.56 24.37
N GLU A 16 3.34 -9.33 24.85
CA GLU A 16 4.07 -8.26 24.15
C GLU A 16 5.59 -8.53 24.15
N ASN A 17 6.14 -8.97 25.28
CA ASN A 17 7.58 -9.14 25.49
C ASN A 17 8.13 -10.56 25.23
N GLY A 18 7.29 -11.49 24.77
CA GLY A 18 7.69 -12.87 24.48
C GLY A 18 8.74 -12.96 23.37
N ARG A 19 9.88 -13.60 23.68
CA ARG A 19 11.00 -13.82 22.74
C ARG A 19 10.81 -15.02 21.82
N VAL A 20 9.85 -15.90 22.13
CA VAL A 20 9.45 -17.05 21.32
C VAL A 20 8.03 -16.78 20.83
N ARG A 21 7.84 -16.78 19.51
CA ARG A 21 6.53 -16.63 18.87
C ARG A 21 6.30 -17.81 17.95
N GLU A 22 5.09 -18.35 17.96
CA GLU A 22 4.67 -19.34 16.98
C GLU A 22 4.71 -18.70 15.59
N ARG A 23 5.24 -19.43 14.60
CA ARG A 23 5.24 -18.96 13.22
C ARG A 23 3.77 -18.90 12.76
N PRO A 24 3.29 -17.76 12.27
CA PRO A 24 1.89 -17.65 11.87
C PRO A 24 1.62 -18.67 10.77
N LEU A 25 0.60 -19.52 10.98
CA LEU A 25 0.17 -20.52 10.01
C LEU A 25 -0.34 -19.87 8.72
N PHE A 26 -0.83 -18.63 8.82
CA PHE A 26 -1.26 -17.79 7.72
C PHE A 26 -0.59 -16.43 7.83
N VAL A 27 0.28 -16.10 6.87
CA VAL A 27 0.76 -14.73 6.70
C VAL A 27 -0.33 -14.00 5.92
N GLN A 28 -1.04 -13.08 6.55
CA GLN A 28 -1.87 -12.15 5.80
C GLN A 28 -0.97 -11.38 4.83
N PRO A 29 -1.24 -11.39 3.52
CA PRO A 29 -0.50 -10.57 2.59
C PRO A 29 -0.59 -9.11 3.06
N ARG A 30 0.57 -8.48 3.29
CA ARG A 30 0.60 -7.07 3.62
C ARG A 30 -0.01 -6.31 2.44
N GLN A 31 -1.08 -5.57 2.69
CA GLN A 31 -1.60 -4.66 1.69
C GLN A 31 -0.59 -3.52 1.50
N PRO A 32 -0.21 -3.21 0.24
CA PRO A 32 0.67 -2.09 -0.03
C PRO A 32 0.01 -0.79 0.42
N SER A 33 0.80 0.13 0.96
CA SER A 33 0.32 1.48 1.27
C SER A 33 0.04 2.24 -0.03
N GLU A 34 -0.76 3.30 0.08
CA GLU A 34 -1.01 4.21 -1.03
C GLU A 34 0.28 4.72 -1.68
N LEU A 35 1.26 5.13 -0.86
CA LEU A 35 2.56 5.61 -1.34
C LEU A 35 3.33 4.54 -2.12
N GLU A 36 3.23 3.27 -1.71
CA GLU A 36 3.86 2.16 -2.44
C GLU A 36 3.13 1.87 -3.76
N LEU A 37 1.81 1.97 -3.77
CA LEU A 37 1.02 1.84 -5.01
C LEU A 37 1.36 2.95 -5.99
N GLN A 38 1.42 4.20 -5.53
CA GLN A 38 1.85 5.34 -6.33
C GLN A 38 3.28 5.17 -6.87
N ALA A 39 4.21 4.67 -6.05
CA ALA A 39 5.58 4.41 -6.48
C ALA A 39 5.65 3.36 -7.60
N ARG A 40 4.91 2.26 -7.45
CA ARG A 40 4.84 1.19 -8.47
C ARG A 40 4.14 1.67 -9.74
N TRP A 41 3.13 2.51 -9.59
CA TRP A 41 2.47 3.18 -10.71
C TRP A 41 3.45 4.04 -11.50
N PHE A 42 4.18 4.91 -10.81
CA PHE A 42 5.19 5.76 -11.43
C PHE A 42 6.34 4.96 -12.09
N ALA A 43 6.75 3.85 -11.47
CA ALA A 43 7.74 2.94 -12.03
C ALA A 43 7.25 2.19 -13.29
N GLY A 44 5.94 2.16 -13.54
CA GLY A 44 5.33 1.47 -14.67
C GLY A 44 5.09 -0.02 -14.43
N ASP A 45 5.09 -0.49 -13.18
CA ASP A 45 4.91 -1.91 -12.82
C ASP A 45 3.55 -2.47 -13.27
N PHE A 46 2.54 -1.61 -13.38
CA PHE A 46 1.19 -1.97 -13.85
C PHE A 46 1.06 -1.96 -15.37
N GLY A 47 2.14 -1.67 -16.10
CA GLY A 47 2.13 -1.47 -17.54
C GLY A 47 1.64 -0.08 -17.94
N LYS A 48 1.62 0.16 -19.24
CA LYS A 48 1.23 1.45 -19.84
C LYS A 48 0.01 1.35 -20.74
N ARG A 49 -0.48 0.14 -21.04
CA ARG A 49 -1.62 -0.09 -21.93
C ARG A 49 -2.74 -0.76 -21.18
N PHE A 50 -3.92 -0.19 -21.29
CA PHE A 50 -5.12 -0.59 -20.58
C PHE A 50 -6.30 -0.62 -21.54
N ARG A 51 -7.35 -1.31 -21.15
CA ARG A 51 -8.62 -1.30 -21.86
C ARG A 51 -9.68 -0.67 -20.97
N SER A 52 -10.36 0.35 -21.47
CA SER A 52 -11.49 0.97 -20.78
C SER A 52 -12.67 0.00 -20.69
N VAL A 53 -13.62 0.31 -19.80
CA VAL A 53 -14.86 -0.48 -19.63
C VAL A 53 -15.74 -0.51 -20.88
N CYS A 54 -15.60 0.47 -21.78
CA CYS A 54 -16.29 0.52 -23.07
C CYS A 54 -15.48 -0.09 -24.22
N GLY A 55 -14.34 -0.73 -23.92
CA GLY A 55 -13.55 -1.49 -24.87
C GLY A 55 -12.45 -0.70 -25.59
N LYS A 56 -12.36 0.63 -25.37
CA LYS A 56 -11.32 1.50 -25.95
C LYS A 56 -9.94 1.22 -25.40
N GLU A 57 -8.89 1.34 -26.21
CA GLU A 57 -7.51 1.29 -25.76
C GLU A 57 -7.11 2.61 -25.09
N ILE A 58 -6.40 2.50 -23.98
CA ILE A 58 -5.81 3.62 -23.26
C ILE A 58 -4.31 3.34 -23.11
N GLU A 59 -3.47 4.26 -23.55
CA GLU A 59 -2.03 4.21 -23.36
C GLU A 59 -1.55 5.39 -22.50
N ILE A 60 -0.80 5.10 -21.45
CA ILE A 60 -0.06 6.10 -20.68
C ILE A 60 1.18 6.46 -21.49
N VAL A 61 1.15 7.64 -22.11
CA VAL A 61 2.28 8.19 -22.86
C VAL A 61 3.35 8.70 -21.90
N GLN A 62 2.92 9.45 -20.88
CA GLN A 62 3.77 9.88 -19.77
C GLN A 62 3.01 9.87 -18.44
N PHE A 63 3.67 9.38 -17.39
CA PHE A 63 3.11 9.36 -16.04
C PHE A 63 3.08 10.75 -15.38
N GLY A 64 3.73 11.75 -16.00
CA GLY A 64 3.79 13.11 -15.47
C GLY A 64 4.80 13.26 -14.34
N THR A 65 4.57 14.23 -13.45
CA THR A 65 5.39 14.48 -12.26
C THR A 65 4.69 13.91 -11.03
N TRP A 66 5.39 13.06 -10.28
CA TRP A 66 4.88 12.51 -9.03
C TRP A 66 5.08 13.48 -7.86
N ASN A 67 3.98 13.99 -7.30
CA ASN A 67 3.96 14.78 -6.08
C ASN A 67 3.88 13.86 -4.86
N ARG A 68 4.67 14.17 -3.83
CA ARG A 68 4.68 13.44 -2.54
C ARG A 68 4.14 14.29 -1.39
N GLU A 69 3.59 15.46 -1.73
CA GLU A 69 3.05 16.45 -0.81
C GLU A 69 1.55 16.66 -1.06
N ALA A 70 0.97 17.70 -0.46
CA ALA A 70 -0.43 18.04 -0.68
C ALA A 70 -0.69 18.42 -2.15
N GLY A 71 -1.76 17.87 -2.72
CA GLY A 71 -2.18 18.13 -4.11
C GLY A 71 -2.49 16.84 -4.87
N PRO A 72 -2.65 16.92 -6.19
CA PRO A 72 -2.76 15.73 -7.04
C PRO A 72 -1.48 14.89 -6.95
N ASP A 73 -1.61 13.57 -6.87
CA ASP A 73 -0.46 12.66 -6.84
C ASP A 73 0.39 12.76 -8.10
N PHE A 74 -0.25 12.91 -9.27
CA PHE A 74 0.41 13.02 -10.56
C PHE A 74 -0.08 14.25 -11.31
N SER A 75 0.83 15.16 -11.66
CA SER A 75 0.55 16.31 -12.54
C SER A 75 1.10 16.07 -13.93
N ASP A 76 0.52 16.71 -14.94
CA ASP A 76 1.04 16.69 -16.32
C ASP A 76 1.13 15.28 -16.95
N ALA A 77 0.35 14.32 -16.44
CA ALA A 77 0.24 13.00 -17.05
C ALA A 77 -0.45 13.14 -18.42
N VAL A 78 0.05 12.39 -19.40
CA VAL A 78 -0.55 12.34 -20.75
C VAL A 78 -0.95 10.91 -21.03
N ILE A 79 -2.23 10.75 -21.34
CA ILE A 79 -2.79 9.50 -21.82
C ILE A 79 -3.27 9.70 -23.25
N ARG A 80 -3.10 8.67 -24.06
CA ARG A 80 -3.78 8.50 -25.33
C ARG A 80 -4.98 7.59 -25.08
N VAL A 81 -6.13 7.96 -25.59
CA VAL A 81 -7.33 7.12 -25.65
C VAL A 81 -7.64 7.01 -27.13
N ASP A 82 -7.82 5.80 -27.66
CA ASP A 82 -8.14 5.47 -29.08
C ASP A 82 -8.16 6.67 -30.05
N ASP A 83 -7.27 6.67 -31.04
CA ASP A 83 -7.18 7.69 -32.12
C ASP A 83 -8.53 7.98 -32.80
#